data_AF-A0AAX3V3S4-F1
#
_entry.id   AF-A0AAX3V3S4-F1
#
_cell.length_a   1.000
_cell.length_b   1.000
_cell.length_c   1.000
_cell.angle_alpha   90.00
_cell.angle_beta   90.00
_cell.angle_gamma   90.00
#
_symmetry.space_group_name_H-M   'P 1'
#
loop_
_entity.id
_entity.type
_entity.pdbx_description
1 polymer ?
#
loop_
_entity_poly.entity_id
_entity_poly.type
_entity_poly.pdbx_seq_one_letter_code
_entity_poly.pdbx_strand_id
1 'polypeptide(L)'
;MSSRAKILAAATELLNTSPNGDISTRAVCEMAGVGAPALYRQFGDKDGLLAAVVEAGFSEYLEGKRAATPSDDPVADLRAGWDAHTAFALAHPAHYRLMHSPSAQSADTALQAQALLRSVLERCAAAGVLTVSVDVATQMVMSANAGVALMLVVRPEQYPDPTLSQRVRDGIFASIIDESDAHPDASLNRVASTLDAQLAAADSTSLSTNEVGLLREWLRKLSDAPKPVQELHHD
;
A
#
# COMPACT_ATOMS: atom_id res chain seq x y z
N MET A 1 -20.57 -22.58 10.89
CA MET A 1 -20.08 -21.81 9.71
C MET A 1 -21.27 -21.51 8.79
N SER A 2 -21.53 -20.24 8.46
CA SER A 2 -22.67 -19.85 7.61
C SER A 2 -22.50 -20.34 6.16
N SER A 3 -23.58 -20.44 5.38
CA SER A 3 -23.50 -20.80 3.96
C SER A 3 -22.60 -19.84 3.17
N ARG A 4 -22.65 -18.54 3.50
CA ARG A 4 -21.76 -17.51 2.90
C ARG A 4 -20.29 -17.84 3.16
N ALA A 5 -19.93 -18.13 4.40
CA ALA A 5 -18.55 -18.45 4.78
C ALA A 5 -18.05 -19.76 4.12
N LYS A 6 -18.91 -20.79 4.01
CA LYS A 6 -18.55 -22.04 3.30
C LYS A 6 -18.26 -21.81 1.82
N ILE A 7 -19.11 -21.02 1.15
CA ILE A 7 -18.93 -20.68 -0.28
C ILE A 7 -17.62 -19.89 -0.47
N LEU A 8 -17.36 -18.92 0.40
CA LEU A 8 -16.17 -18.09 0.35
C LEU A 8 -14.89 -18.91 0.54
N ALA A 9 -14.87 -19.81 1.52
CA ALA A 9 -13.75 -20.72 1.76
C ALA A 9 -13.48 -21.64 0.56
N ALA A 10 -14.51 -22.26 0.01
CA ALA A 10 -14.40 -23.11 -1.18
C ALA A 10 -13.89 -22.34 -2.41
N ALA A 11 -14.40 -21.13 -2.63
CA ALA A 11 -13.95 -20.27 -3.72
C ALA A 11 -12.49 -19.84 -3.57
N THR A 12 -12.05 -19.52 -2.35
CA THR A 12 -10.66 -19.17 -2.03
C THR A 12 -9.72 -20.34 -2.30
N GLU A 13 -10.09 -21.56 -1.88
CA GLU A 13 -9.31 -22.77 -2.10
C GLU A 13 -9.18 -23.10 -3.60
N LEU A 14 -10.29 -23.05 -4.33
CA LEU A 14 -10.28 -23.24 -5.79
C LEU A 14 -9.45 -22.16 -6.50
N LEU A 15 -9.48 -20.91 -6.04
CA LEU A 15 -8.72 -19.82 -6.64
C LEU A 15 -7.21 -20.00 -6.43
N ASN A 16 -6.81 -20.42 -5.22
CA ASN A 16 -5.40 -20.69 -4.90
C ASN A 16 -4.79 -21.83 -5.73
N THR A 17 -5.60 -22.78 -6.18
CA THR A 17 -5.16 -23.90 -7.02
C THR A 17 -5.32 -23.62 -8.52
N SER A 18 -5.94 -22.49 -8.90
CA SER A 18 -6.21 -22.15 -10.30
C SER A 18 -5.00 -21.52 -10.99
N PRO A 19 -4.45 -22.13 -12.07
CA PRO A 19 -3.32 -21.56 -12.80
C PRO A 19 -3.64 -20.20 -13.44
N ASN A 20 -4.89 -20.05 -13.90
CA ASN A 20 -5.33 -18.90 -14.68
C ASN A 20 -6.13 -17.90 -13.83
N GLY A 21 -6.30 -18.15 -12.53
CA GLY A 21 -7.12 -17.30 -11.65
C GLY A 21 -8.62 -17.35 -11.94
N ASP A 22 -9.07 -18.39 -12.66
CA ASP A 22 -10.48 -18.60 -12.97
C ASP A 22 -11.04 -19.83 -12.23
N ILE A 23 -12.26 -19.73 -11.72
CA ILE A 23 -12.94 -20.80 -10.98
C ILE A 23 -14.39 -20.99 -11.46
N SER A 24 -14.92 -22.21 -11.31
CA SER A 24 -16.30 -22.54 -11.69
C SER A 24 -17.25 -22.39 -10.49
N THR A 25 -18.37 -21.66 -10.66
CA THR A 25 -19.41 -21.56 -9.61
C THR A 25 -20.01 -22.92 -9.27
N ARG A 26 -20.04 -23.85 -10.22
CA ARG A 26 -20.46 -25.24 -9.99
C ARG A 26 -19.48 -25.97 -9.07
N ALA A 27 -18.17 -25.86 -9.34
CA ALA A 27 -17.15 -26.47 -8.48
C ALA A 27 -17.17 -25.88 -7.06
N VAL A 28 -17.40 -24.57 -6.95
CA VAL A 28 -17.59 -23.90 -5.64
C VAL A 28 -18.80 -24.47 -4.91
N CYS A 29 -19.94 -24.63 -5.59
CA CYS A 29 -21.16 -25.19 -4.99
C CYS A 29 -20.96 -26.63 -4.51
N GLU A 30 -20.33 -27.46 -5.35
CA GLU A 30 -20.00 -28.86 -5.04
C GLU A 30 -19.09 -28.94 -3.81
N MET A 31 -18.01 -28.15 -3.78
CA MET A 31 -17.06 -28.13 -2.66
C MET A 31 -17.67 -27.55 -1.37
N ALA A 32 -18.48 -26.50 -1.47
CA ALA A 32 -19.14 -25.89 -0.31
C ALA A 32 -20.35 -26.69 0.20
N GLY A 33 -20.83 -27.68 -0.56
CA GLY A 33 -22.03 -28.46 -0.25
C GLY A 33 -23.31 -27.61 -0.28
N VAL A 34 -23.40 -26.67 -1.23
CA VAL A 34 -24.56 -25.77 -1.39
C VAL A 34 -25.11 -25.84 -2.80
N GLY A 35 -26.39 -25.47 -2.98
CA GLY A 35 -26.98 -25.31 -4.31
C GLY A 35 -26.64 -23.95 -4.94
N ALA A 36 -26.59 -23.89 -6.27
CA ALA A 36 -26.36 -22.65 -7.04
C ALA A 36 -27.29 -21.48 -6.65
N PRO A 37 -28.60 -21.67 -6.35
CA PRO A 37 -29.46 -20.58 -5.90
C PRO A 37 -28.97 -19.92 -4.60
N ALA A 38 -28.33 -20.68 -3.71
CA ALA A 38 -27.78 -20.13 -2.47
C ALA A 38 -26.51 -19.28 -2.73
N LEU A 39 -25.68 -19.69 -3.70
CA LEU A 39 -24.51 -18.91 -4.13
C LEU A 39 -24.94 -17.56 -4.72
N TYR A 40 -25.81 -17.58 -5.73
CA TYR A 40 -26.25 -16.35 -6.40
C TYR A 40 -27.05 -15.43 -5.47
N ARG A 41 -27.81 -15.97 -4.50
CA ARG A 41 -28.47 -15.13 -3.47
C ARG A 41 -27.47 -14.37 -2.60
N GLN A 42 -26.30 -14.94 -2.34
CA GLN A 42 -25.29 -14.34 -1.46
C GLN A 42 -24.35 -13.37 -2.17
N PHE A 43 -24.02 -13.66 -3.43
CA PHE A 43 -22.95 -12.98 -4.16
C PHE A 43 -23.41 -12.34 -5.48
N GLY A 44 -24.67 -12.50 -5.85
CA GLY A 44 -25.23 -11.98 -7.10
C GLY A 44 -24.85 -12.84 -8.30
N ASP A 45 -23.57 -12.83 -8.65
CA ASP A 45 -22.99 -13.54 -9.79
C ASP A 45 -21.57 -14.07 -9.45
N LYS A 46 -20.85 -14.53 -10.48
CA LYS A 46 -19.47 -15.03 -10.33
C LYS A 46 -18.50 -13.89 -10.00
N ASP A 47 -18.68 -12.71 -10.56
CA ASP A 47 -17.79 -11.58 -10.35
C ASP A 47 -17.94 -11.04 -8.92
N GLY A 48 -19.16 -10.97 -8.39
CA GLY A 48 -19.45 -10.64 -7.00
C GLY A 48 -18.89 -11.68 -6.01
N LEU A 49 -18.84 -12.97 -6.40
CA LEU A 49 -18.15 -13.98 -5.61
C LEU A 49 -16.63 -13.75 -5.61
N LEU A 50 -16.02 -13.52 -6.77
CA LEU A 50 -14.59 -13.28 -6.89
C LEU A 50 -14.17 -12.00 -6.17
N ALA A 51 -14.95 -10.93 -6.27
CA ALA A 51 -14.73 -9.68 -5.53
C ALA A 51 -14.74 -9.93 -4.01
N ALA A 52 -15.71 -10.71 -3.50
CA ALA A 52 -15.77 -11.06 -2.09
C ALA A 52 -14.57 -11.91 -1.63
N VAL A 53 -14.07 -12.83 -2.47
CA VAL A 53 -12.87 -13.63 -2.18
C VAL A 53 -11.63 -12.73 -2.08
N VAL A 54 -11.45 -11.83 -3.04
CA VAL A 54 -10.34 -10.86 -3.05
C VAL A 54 -10.40 -9.94 -1.83
N GLU A 55 -11.58 -9.40 -1.54
CA GLU A 55 -11.79 -8.52 -0.39
C GLU A 55 -11.43 -9.22 0.92
N ALA A 56 -11.86 -10.47 1.11
CA ALA A 56 -11.55 -11.23 2.31
C ALA A 56 -10.04 -11.51 2.44
N GLY A 57 -9.40 -11.99 1.37
CA GLY A 57 -7.95 -12.28 1.39
C GLY A 57 -7.09 -11.03 1.60
N PHE A 58 -7.47 -9.91 0.98
CA PHE A 58 -6.74 -8.66 1.15
C PHE A 58 -6.97 -8.05 2.54
N SER A 59 -8.20 -8.15 3.07
CA SER A 59 -8.50 -7.71 4.45
C SER A 59 -7.69 -8.49 5.48
N GLU A 60 -7.59 -9.82 5.35
CA GLU A 60 -6.76 -10.65 6.23
C GLU A 60 -5.28 -10.24 6.20
N TYR A 61 -4.74 -9.98 5.01
CA TYR A 61 -3.39 -9.44 4.86
C TYR A 61 -3.22 -8.06 5.52
N LEU A 62 -4.19 -7.15 5.38
CA LEU A 62 -4.14 -5.84 6.02
C LEU A 62 -4.28 -5.92 7.54
N GLU A 63 -5.07 -6.86 8.08
CA GLU A 63 -5.11 -7.13 9.52
C GLU A 63 -3.74 -7.60 10.03
N GLY A 64 -3.07 -8.50 9.30
CA GLY A 64 -1.71 -8.92 9.62
C GLY A 64 -0.73 -7.75 9.68
N LYS A 65 -0.83 -6.82 8.72
CA LYS A 65 -0.04 -5.57 8.73
C LYS A 65 -0.38 -4.67 9.91
N ARG A 66 -1.66 -4.53 10.26
CA ARG A 66 -2.11 -3.69 11.37
C ARG A 66 -1.68 -4.24 12.74
N ALA A 67 -1.61 -5.56 12.87
CA ALA A 67 -1.18 -6.23 14.09
C ALA A 67 0.35 -6.14 14.32
N ALA A 68 1.13 -5.79 13.28
CA ALA A 68 2.57 -5.64 13.42
C ALA A 68 2.88 -4.47 14.37
N THR A 69 3.71 -4.73 15.38
CA THR A 69 4.15 -3.70 16.32
C THR A 69 5.16 -2.79 15.61
N PRO A 70 4.95 -1.47 15.56
CA PRO A 70 5.91 -0.54 15.00
C PRO A 70 7.25 -0.63 15.75
N SER A 71 8.37 -0.64 15.02
CA SER A 71 9.70 -0.57 15.62
C SER A 71 10.14 0.89 15.84
N ASP A 72 11.28 1.07 16.50
CA ASP A 72 11.91 2.38 16.68
C ASP A 72 12.55 2.91 15.38
N ASP A 73 12.65 2.08 14.33
CA ASP A 73 13.15 2.45 13.01
C ASP A 73 12.01 2.47 11.98
N PRO A 74 11.40 3.64 11.71
CA PRO A 74 10.30 3.73 10.77
C PRO A 74 10.72 3.47 9.32
N VAL A 75 12.00 3.64 8.96
CA VAL A 75 12.50 3.35 7.62
C VAL A 75 12.62 1.84 7.42
N ALA A 76 13.11 1.11 8.44
CA ALA A 76 13.11 -0.35 8.42
C ALA A 76 11.68 -0.90 8.32
N ASP A 77 10.73 -0.34 9.06
CA ASP A 77 9.32 -0.73 8.98
C ASP A 77 8.73 -0.47 7.58
N LEU A 78 9.11 0.64 6.95
CA LEU A 78 8.70 0.95 5.57
C LEU A 78 9.26 -0.08 4.57
N ARG A 79 10.53 -0.49 4.74
CA ARG A 79 11.17 -1.55 3.92
C ARG A 79 10.47 -2.89 4.12
N ALA A 80 10.22 -3.28 5.37
CA ALA A 80 9.50 -4.52 5.69
C ALA A 80 8.07 -4.51 5.12
N GLY A 81 7.38 -3.38 5.20
CA GLY A 81 6.05 -3.19 4.63
C GLY A 81 6.01 -3.31 3.10
N TRP A 82 7.05 -2.87 2.41
CA TRP A 82 7.24 -3.08 0.97
C TRP A 82 7.42 -4.57 0.65
N ASP A 83 8.36 -5.22 1.33
CA ASP A 83 8.72 -6.62 1.07
C ASP A 83 7.56 -7.56 1.35
N ALA A 84 6.83 -7.34 2.44
CA ALA A 84 5.63 -8.11 2.78
C ALA A 84 4.54 -8.01 1.69
N HIS A 85 4.39 -6.84 1.06
CA HIS A 85 3.44 -6.65 -0.02
C HIS A 85 3.81 -7.42 -1.29
N THR A 86 5.08 -7.32 -1.70
CA THR A 86 5.57 -8.11 -2.84
C THR A 86 5.48 -9.60 -2.55
N ALA A 87 5.84 -10.04 -1.33
CA ALA A 87 5.75 -11.44 -0.92
C ALA A 87 4.30 -11.97 -0.97
N PHE A 88 3.33 -11.18 -0.48
CA PHE A 88 1.91 -11.52 -0.59
C PHE A 88 1.47 -11.68 -2.05
N ALA A 89 1.86 -10.76 -2.93
CA ALA A 89 1.53 -10.83 -4.35
C ALA A 89 2.05 -12.11 -5.02
N LEU A 90 3.29 -12.50 -4.70
CA LEU A 90 3.95 -13.69 -5.24
C LEU A 90 3.41 -15.00 -4.65
N ALA A 91 3.01 -15.00 -3.38
CA ALA A 91 2.41 -16.16 -2.72
C ALA A 91 0.96 -16.40 -3.20
N HIS A 92 0.25 -15.34 -3.60
CA HIS A 92 -1.16 -15.40 -4.00
C HIS A 92 -1.42 -14.74 -5.38
N PRO A 93 -0.79 -15.24 -6.46
CA PRO A 93 -0.83 -14.56 -7.76
C PRO A 93 -2.24 -14.45 -8.36
N ALA A 94 -3.09 -15.47 -8.18
CA ALA A 94 -4.48 -15.43 -8.64
C ALA A 94 -5.31 -14.35 -7.93
N HIS A 95 -5.20 -14.26 -6.60
CA HIS A 95 -5.83 -13.20 -5.81
C HIS A 95 -5.32 -11.81 -6.21
N TYR A 96 -4.01 -11.67 -6.37
CA TYR A 96 -3.39 -10.39 -6.69
C TYR A 96 -3.78 -9.86 -8.08
N ARG A 97 -3.96 -10.76 -9.07
CA ARG A 97 -4.51 -10.41 -10.40
C ARG A 97 -5.93 -9.88 -10.30
N LEU A 98 -6.79 -10.59 -9.57
CA LEU A 98 -8.18 -10.17 -9.41
C LEU A 98 -8.29 -8.85 -8.64
N MET A 99 -7.44 -8.58 -7.65
CA MET A 99 -7.38 -7.28 -6.96
C MET A 99 -7.16 -6.09 -7.91
N HIS A 100 -6.51 -6.31 -9.05
CA HIS A 100 -6.27 -5.30 -10.08
C HIS A 100 -7.24 -5.42 -11.28
N SER A 101 -8.27 -6.26 -11.17
CA SER A 101 -9.37 -6.34 -12.14
C SER A 101 -10.39 -5.23 -11.87
N PRO A 102 -10.96 -4.59 -12.90
CA PRO A 102 -12.04 -3.61 -12.74
C PRO A 102 -13.25 -4.12 -11.94
N SER A 103 -13.48 -5.43 -11.93
CA SER A 103 -14.63 -6.08 -11.27
C SER A 103 -14.48 -6.33 -9.77
N ALA A 104 -13.26 -6.24 -9.22
CA ALA A 104 -12.97 -6.65 -7.83
C ALA A 104 -12.26 -5.57 -7.00
N GLN A 105 -12.15 -4.34 -7.53
CA GLN A 105 -11.55 -3.24 -6.79
C GLN A 105 -12.53 -2.71 -5.73
N SER A 106 -12.31 -3.06 -4.46
CA SER A 106 -12.99 -2.42 -3.33
C SER A 106 -12.30 -1.10 -2.98
N ALA A 107 -13.03 0.01 -3.05
CA ALA A 107 -12.53 1.32 -2.64
C ALA A 107 -12.10 1.33 -1.16
N ASP A 108 -12.79 0.55 -0.32
CA ASP A 108 -12.57 0.56 1.12
C ASP A 108 -11.23 -0.09 1.49
N THR A 109 -10.90 -1.24 0.89
CA THR A 109 -9.64 -1.93 1.15
C THR A 109 -8.44 -1.16 0.60
N ALA A 110 -8.61 -0.46 -0.54
CA ALA A 110 -7.58 0.44 -1.07
C ALA A 110 -7.29 1.61 -0.12
N LEU A 111 -8.35 2.23 0.45
CA LEU A 111 -8.21 3.29 1.46
C LEU A 111 -7.52 2.79 2.72
N GLN A 112 -7.84 1.58 3.18
CA GLN A 112 -7.19 0.98 4.35
C GLN A 112 -5.69 0.72 4.12
N ALA A 113 -5.33 0.18 2.95
CA ALA A 113 -3.93 -0.04 2.59
C ALA A 113 -3.15 1.28 2.51
N GLN A 114 -3.76 2.31 1.94
CA GLN A 114 -3.19 3.66 1.88
C GLN A 114 -2.99 4.25 3.28
N ALA A 115 -3.96 4.09 4.19
CA ALA A 115 -3.88 4.59 5.55
C ALA A 115 -2.73 3.94 6.35
N LEU A 116 -2.54 2.63 6.19
CA LEU A 116 -1.44 1.90 6.84
C LEU A 116 -0.05 2.35 6.33
N LEU A 117 0.10 2.57 5.03
CA LEU A 117 1.35 3.10 4.50
C LEU A 117 1.61 4.53 4.98
N ARG A 118 0.56 5.36 4.95
CA ARG A 118 0.61 6.75 5.40
C ARG A 118 1.11 6.85 6.84
N SER A 119 0.61 6.02 7.76
CA SER A 119 1.04 6.08 9.16
C SER A 119 2.53 5.76 9.35
N VAL A 120 3.10 4.86 8.55
CA VAL A 120 4.54 4.59 8.56
C VAL A 120 5.34 5.78 8.01
N LEU A 121 4.85 6.42 6.95
CA LEU A 121 5.48 7.62 6.36
C LEU A 121 5.36 8.84 7.27
N GLU A 122 4.29 8.98 8.04
CA GLU A 122 4.15 10.01 9.08
C GLU A 122 5.22 9.85 10.16
N ARG A 123 5.53 8.62 10.57
CA ARG A 123 6.67 8.37 11.48
C ARG A 123 8.01 8.69 10.84
N CYS A 124 8.20 8.39 9.54
CA CYS A 124 9.41 8.80 8.81
C CYS A 124 9.55 10.34 8.79
N ALA A 125 8.46 11.06 8.55
CA ALA A 125 8.45 12.52 8.56
C ALA A 125 8.74 13.08 9.96
N ALA A 126 8.12 12.51 11.00
CA ALA A 126 8.37 12.87 12.40
C ALA A 126 9.81 12.60 12.85
N ALA A 127 10.44 11.53 12.33
CA ALA A 127 11.84 11.20 12.54
C ALA A 127 12.81 12.11 11.76
N GLY A 128 12.31 13.01 10.90
CA GLY A 128 13.16 13.96 10.18
C GLY A 128 13.87 13.38 8.97
N VAL A 129 13.43 12.24 8.44
CA VAL A 129 14.10 11.56 7.31
C VAL A 129 13.36 11.71 5.98
N LEU A 130 12.10 12.13 5.98
CA LEU A 130 11.31 12.30 4.75
C LEU A 130 11.62 13.64 4.05
N THR A 131 11.92 13.61 2.76
CA THR A 131 12.32 14.80 1.98
C THR A 131 11.22 15.42 1.13
N VAL A 132 10.03 14.83 1.14
CA VAL A 132 8.80 15.27 0.45
C VAL A 132 7.62 15.20 1.41
N SER A 133 6.44 15.66 1.00
CA SER A 133 5.22 15.48 1.79
C SER A 133 4.88 13.99 1.94
N VAL A 134 4.19 13.67 3.04
CA VAL A 134 3.63 12.33 3.26
C VAL A 134 2.69 11.93 2.11
N ASP A 135 1.94 12.87 1.55
CA ASP A 135 1.03 12.65 0.41
C ASP A 135 1.78 12.15 -0.82
N VAL A 136 2.85 12.87 -1.22
CA VAL A 136 3.69 12.52 -2.37
C VAL A 136 4.40 11.20 -2.14
N ALA A 137 5.02 11.01 -0.96
CA ALA A 137 5.68 9.76 -0.62
C ALA A 137 4.73 8.56 -0.67
N THR A 138 3.49 8.72 -0.17
CA THR A 138 2.47 7.67 -0.22
C THR A 138 2.17 7.27 -1.66
N GLN A 139 1.93 8.26 -2.54
CA GLN A 139 1.64 8.00 -3.96
C GLN A 139 2.81 7.32 -4.67
N MET A 140 4.05 7.78 -4.44
CA MET A 140 5.25 7.19 -5.03
C MET A 140 5.44 5.74 -4.61
N VAL A 141 5.35 5.46 -3.30
CA VAL A 141 5.54 4.11 -2.76
C VAL A 141 4.42 3.17 -3.20
N MET A 142 3.15 3.57 -3.11
CA MET A 142 2.03 2.72 -3.56
C MET A 142 2.13 2.39 -5.04
N SER A 143 2.37 3.39 -5.89
CA SER A 143 2.40 3.21 -7.35
C SER A 143 3.54 2.27 -7.75
N ALA A 144 4.73 2.47 -7.19
CA ALA A 144 5.89 1.66 -7.52
C ALA A 144 5.77 0.23 -6.99
N ASN A 145 5.32 0.05 -5.73
CA ASN A 145 5.16 -1.28 -5.12
C ASN A 145 4.05 -2.08 -5.81
N ALA A 146 2.88 -1.47 -6.04
CA ALA A 146 1.78 -2.13 -6.74
C ALA A 146 2.18 -2.51 -8.18
N GLY A 147 2.86 -1.60 -8.88
CA GLY A 147 3.34 -1.81 -10.24
C GLY A 147 4.36 -2.95 -10.35
N VAL A 148 5.42 -2.94 -9.52
CA VAL A 148 6.44 -4.00 -9.57
C VAL A 148 5.86 -5.36 -9.19
N ALA A 149 5.04 -5.42 -8.13
CA ALA A 149 4.39 -6.65 -7.71
C ALA A 149 3.45 -7.20 -8.78
N LEU A 150 2.66 -6.32 -9.43
CA LEU A 150 1.78 -6.73 -10.52
C LEU A 150 2.57 -7.28 -11.72
N MET A 151 3.64 -6.60 -12.13
CA MET A 151 4.46 -7.05 -13.26
C MET A 151 5.12 -8.41 -13.00
N LEU A 152 5.62 -8.64 -11.78
CA LEU A 152 6.17 -9.95 -11.38
C LEU A 152 5.11 -11.05 -11.42
N VAL A 153 3.85 -10.74 -11.06
CA VAL A 153 2.73 -11.70 -11.06
C VAL A 153 2.18 -11.99 -12.45
N VAL A 154 2.07 -10.98 -13.31
CA VAL A 154 1.41 -11.10 -14.63
C VAL A 154 2.37 -11.43 -15.77
N ARG A 155 3.67 -11.13 -15.62
CA ARG A 155 4.68 -11.33 -16.67
C ARG A 155 6.00 -11.89 -16.13
N PRO A 156 5.99 -13.00 -15.36
CA PRO A 156 7.20 -13.53 -14.72
C PRO A 156 8.34 -13.82 -15.70
N GLU A 157 8.02 -14.28 -16.92
CA GLU A 157 9.03 -14.55 -17.96
C GLU A 157 9.73 -13.28 -18.49
N GLN A 158 9.07 -12.13 -18.44
CA GLN A 158 9.65 -10.84 -18.86
C GLN A 158 10.44 -10.15 -17.72
N TYR A 159 10.19 -10.54 -16.47
CA TYR A 159 10.82 -9.99 -15.28
C TYR A 159 11.47 -11.10 -14.44
N PRO A 160 12.54 -11.76 -14.95
CA PRO A 160 13.15 -12.92 -14.29
C PRO A 160 14.06 -12.55 -13.11
N ASP A 161 14.41 -11.28 -12.93
CA ASP A 161 15.31 -10.83 -11.86
C ASP A 161 14.60 -10.89 -10.49
N PRO A 162 15.02 -11.78 -9.57
CA PRO A 162 14.41 -11.89 -8.25
C PRO A 162 14.69 -10.68 -7.36
N THR A 163 15.65 -9.82 -7.75
CA THR A 163 16.03 -8.61 -7.00
C THR A 163 15.29 -7.34 -7.46
N LEU A 164 14.43 -7.45 -8.47
CA LEU A 164 13.78 -6.30 -9.09
C LEU A 164 12.96 -5.48 -8.09
N SER A 165 12.20 -6.14 -7.21
CA SER A 165 11.39 -5.44 -6.20
C SER A 165 12.26 -4.64 -5.23
N GLN A 166 13.37 -5.20 -4.75
CA GLN A 166 14.30 -4.50 -3.86
C GLN A 166 14.98 -3.32 -4.59
N ARG A 167 15.38 -3.48 -5.86
CA ARG A 167 15.97 -2.39 -6.64
C ARG A 167 15.00 -1.23 -6.84
N VAL A 168 13.74 -1.51 -7.17
CA VAL A 168 12.70 -0.49 -7.30
C VAL A 168 12.45 0.20 -5.95
N ARG A 169 12.32 -0.57 -4.88
CA ARG A 169 12.19 -0.04 -3.51
C ARG A 169 13.33 0.91 -3.17
N ASP A 170 14.56 0.46 -3.33
CA ASP A 170 15.75 1.21 -2.95
C ASP A 170 15.89 2.50 -3.78
N GLY A 171 15.54 2.46 -5.07
CA GLY A 171 15.49 3.64 -5.94
C GLY A 171 14.42 4.65 -5.51
N ILE A 172 13.20 4.18 -5.17
CA ILE A 172 12.15 5.05 -4.65
C ILE A 172 12.57 5.63 -3.30
N PHE A 173 13.09 4.81 -2.38
CA PHE A 173 13.42 5.25 -1.03
C PHE A 173 14.58 6.25 -1.07
N ALA A 174 15.61 6.04 -1.90
CA ALA A 174 16.68 7.01 -2.10
C ALA A 174 16.19 8.37 -2.64
N SER A 175 15.01 8.43 -3.26
CA SER A 175 14.42 9.67 -3.76
C SER A 175 13.57 10.42 -2.73
N ILE A 176 13.10 9.75 -1.67
CA ILE A 176 12.18 10.33 -0.67
C ILE A 176 12.68 10.27 0.78
N ILE A 177 13.71 9.47 1.06
CA ILE A 177 14.34 9.29 2.37
C ILE A 177 15.78 9.80 2.31
N ASP A 178 16.15 10.59 3.30
CA ASP A 178 17.52 11.04 3.52
C ASP A 178 17.88 10.87 5.01
N GLU A 179 18.56 9.77 5.31
CA GLU A 179 19.04 9.40 6.65
C GLU A 179 20.38 10.05 7.01
N SER A 180 20.95 10.85 6.10
CA SER A 180 22.21 11.55 6.38
C SER A 180 22.03 12.47 7.59
N ASP A 181 22.85 12.27 8.61
CA ASP A 181 22.81 13.02 9.88
C ASP A 181 22.65 14.51 9.63
N ALA A 182 21.72 15.10 10.41
CA ALA A 182 21.32 16.49 10.40
C ALA A 182 22.51 17.43 10.09
N HIS A 183 22.67 17.76 8.81
CA HIS A 183 23.45 18.93 8.47
C HIS A 183 22.73 20.12 9.10
N PRO A 184 23.46 21.11 9.65
CA PRO A 184 22.87 22.35 10.12
C PRO A 184 22.00 23.03 9.03
N ASP A 185 22.21 22.68 7.76
CA ASP A 185 21.38 23.00 6.60
C ASP A 185 20.43 21.85 6.22
N ALA A 186 19.60 21.38 7.16
CA ALA A 186 18.49 20.49 6.80
C ALA A 186 17.68 21.15 5.68
N SER A 187 17.45 20.43 4.58
CA SER A 187 16.76 21.01 3.42
C SER A 187 15.39 21.54 3.85
N LEU A 188 15.00 22.71 3.31
CA LEU A 188 13.71 23.34 3.62
C LEU A 188 12.55 22.34 3.48
N ASN A 189 12.63 21.47 2.49
CA ASN A 189 11.62 20.45 2.25
C ASN A 189 11.47 19.47 3.42
N ARG A 190 12.59 18.98 3.95
CA ARG A 190 12.64 18.07 5.09
C ARG A 190 12.09 18.75 6.34
N VAL A 191 12.53 19.97 6.64
CA VAL A 191 12.03 20.75 7.78
C VAL A 191 10.52 20.97 7.68
N ALA A 192 10.02 21.33 6.49
CA ALA A 192 8.60 21.53 6.26
C ALA A 192 7.79 20.23 6.45
N SER A 193 8.29 19.11 5.94
CA SER A 193 7.67 17.79 6.09
C SER A 193 7.61 17.35 7.56
N THR A 194 8.70 17.51 8.30
CA THR A 194 8.76 17.20 9.74
C THR A 194 7.80 18.08 10.55
N LEU A 195 7.77 19.38 10.28
CA LEU A 195 6.88 20.29 11.00
C LEU A 195 5.40 19.99 10.70
N ASP A 196 5.04 19.66 9.45
CA ASP A 196 3.67 19.24 9.12
C ASP A 196 3.27 17.96 9.88
N ALA A 197 4.17 16.97 9.96
CA ALA A 197 3.93 15.74 10.71
C ALA A 197 3.77 15.99 12.22
N GLN A 198 4.62 16.85 12.80
CA GLN A 198 4.50 17.22 14.22
C GLN A 198 3.21 17.98 14.51
N LEU A 199 2.80 18.91 13.63
CA LEU A 199 1.52 19.63 13.76
C LEU A 199 0.32 18.70 13.60
N ALA A 200 0.41 17.67 12.77
CA ALA A 200 -0.64 16.66 12.60
C ALA A 200 -0.83 15.80 13.86
N ALA A 201 0.26 15.54 14.59
CA ALA A 201 0.26 14.71 15.80
C ALA A 201 0.02 15.51 17.10
N ALA A 202 0.03 16.84 17.05
CA ALA A 202 -0.11 17.68 18.23
C ALA A 202 -1.55 17.70 18.77
N ASP A 203 -1.74 17.37 20.05
CA ASP A 203 -3.04 17.40 20.72
C ASP A 203 -3.67 18.81 20.82
N SER A 204 -2.82 19.83 20.93
CA SER A 204 -3.25 21.23 20.90
C SER A 204 -2.11 22.14 20.46
N THR A 205 -2.48 23.25 19.82
CA THR A 205 -1.55 24.33 19.46
C THR A 205 -2.13 25.66 19.92
N SER A 206 -1.31 26.70 19.98
CA SER A 206 -1.78 28.06 20.24
C SER A 206 -2.55 28.68 19.06
N LEU A 207 -2.56 28.00 17.90
CA LEU A 207 -3.21 28.45 16.66
C LEU A 207 -4.65 27.92 16.59
N SER A 208 -5.53 28.69 15.96
CA SER A 208 -6.89 28.24 15.63
C SER A 208 -6.88 27.14 14.57
N THR A 209 -7.98 26.39 14.46
CA THR A 209 -8.14 25.32 13.45
C THR A 209 -7.88 25.81 12.02
N ASN A 210 -8.31 27.03 11.68
CA ASN A 210 -8.12 27.61 10.35
C ASN A 210 -6.64 27.96 10.10
N GLU A 211 -5.95 28.50 11.10
CA GLU A 211 -4.52 28.83 11.01
C GLU A 211 -3.67 27.57 10.89
N VAL A 212 -3.97 26.52 11.68
CA VAL A 212 -3.31 25.21 11.54
C VAL A 212 -3.53 24.64 10.14
N GLY A 213 -4.77 24.69 9.63
CA GLY A 213 -5.09 24.21 8.29
C GLY A 213 -4.28 24.91 7.20
N LEU A 214 -4.20 26.23 7.25
CA LEU A 214 -3.45 27.04 6.29
C LEU A 214 -1.93 26.80 6.40
N LEU A 215 -1.40 26.75 7.61
CA LEU A 215 0.03 26.47 7.84
C LEU A 215 0.42 25.10 7.27
N ARG A 216 -0.38 24.06 7.53
CA ARG A 216 -0.14 22.72 6.98
C ARG A 216 -0.23 22.68 5.46
N GLU A 217 -1.11 23.48 4.84
CA GLU A 217 -1.14 23.63 3.38
C GLU A 217 0.18 24.22 2.85
N TRP A 218 0.70 25.27 3.49
CA TRP A 218 1.96 25.88 3.09
C TRP A 218 3.17 24.98 3.32
N LEU A 219 3.22 24.26 4.43
CA LEU A 219 4.29 23.31 4.72
C LEU A 219 4.36 22.19 3.68
N ARG A 220 3.20 21.66 3.25
CA ARG A 220 3.15 20.68 2.16
C ARG A 220 3.64 21.25 0.82
N LYS A 221 3.30 22.51 0.51
CA LYS A 221 3.82 23.19 -0.69
C LYS A 221 5.34 23.37 -0.64
N LEU A 222 5.89 23.68 0.54
CA LEU A 222 7.33 23.83 0.75
C LEU A 222 8.06 22.48 0.71
N SER A 223 7.46 21.41 1.24
CA SER A 223 8.06 20.06 1.19
C SER A 223 8.19 19.52 -0.23
N ASP A 224 7.30 19.93 -1.12
CA ASP A 224 7.23 19.40 -2.50
C ASP A 224 7.89 20.33 -3.53
N ALA A 225 8.46 21.45 -3.07
CA ALA A 225 9.15 22.39 -3.93
C ALA A 225 10.40 21.72 -4.55
N PRO A 226 10.70 21.93 -5.85
CA PRO A 226 11.90 21.39 -6.46
C PRO A 226 13.14 21.94 -5.75
N LYS A 227 14.14 21.07 -5.49
CA LYS A 227 15.43 21.51 -4.92
C LYS A 227 16.00 22.61 -5.83
N PRO A 228 16.46 23.74 -5.29
CA PRO A 228 17.10 24.77 -6.11
C PRO A 228 18.26 24.13 -6.87
N VAL A 229 18.25 24.28 -8.19
CA VAL A 229 19.37 23.87 -9.04
C VAL A 229 20.55 24.71 -8.58
N GLN A 230 21.59 24.07 -8.02
CA GLN A 230 22.86 24.74 -7.83
C GLN A 230 23.34 25.14 -9.23
N GLU A 231 23.26 26.43 -9.54
CA GLU A 231 23.86 26.96 -10.76
C GLU A 231 25.33 26.56 -10.75
N LEU A 232 25.70 25.68 -11.68
CA LEU A 232 27.08 25.36 -11.97
C LEU A 232 27.75 26.67 -12.36
N HIS A 233 28.45 27.29 -11.41
CA HIS A 233 29.45 28.29 -11.71
C HIS A 233 30.52 27.61 -12.57
N HIS A 234 30.34 27.71 -13.89
CA HIS A 234 31.41 27.54 -14.84
C HIS A 234 32.29 28.78 -14.75
N ASP A 235 33.35 28.68 -13.95
CA ASP A 235 34.57 29.48 -14.12
C ASP A 235 35.38 28.95 -15.32
#